data_AF-A0A2V1ADY2-F1
#
_entry.id   AF-A0A2V1ADY2-F1
#
_cell.length_a   1.000
_cell.length_b   1.000
_cell.length_c   1.000
_cell.angle_alpha   90.00
_cell.angle_beta   90.00
_cell.angle_gamma   90.00
#
_symmetry.space_group_name_H-M   'P 1'
#
loop_
_entity.id
_entity.type
_entity.pdbx_description
1 polymer ?
#
loop_
_entity_poly.entity_id
_entity_poly.type
_entity_poly.pdbx_seq_one_letter_code
_entity_poly.pdbx_strand_id
1 'polypeptide(L)'
;MPSLLVINPNSSVSVSDNLRLTITPPPGTNLDGTETSIQSEEAALPDILEKRLLDSYDGFLVACYSDHPLVASLAQHTDKPVLGIMQATLLYSYANARVRRSFVLTSTSGWLPLLDEAITKFAGSGEFPFERFQKSRALDVSVLDLSDASEFSKITERVSAFLREYASDNIDCVLLGCAGMAGLDKKLHAEFPHIVFIDSQLLTMSVDISDTKPEGRVPRKQPSLLGRLLGSQRSPTPESRSTSASPDPLPPLSDLQLSGYASGTKHRVLDEELASNIRSLLPPRLQLYSEWELLYSLEQHGISLNSLYRNCRPETQKHNLNVRKARANGDTGGFAEGVVKNMVTFGENPHARGSRPHGYIVVIQDEHKNKFGCYLNEHPRPSEHKRYYGNGECFLWKTEWYNAPQEPKRRRDRRFKAFPYTGLNDNLIYSNVDFIAVGSSRGNNGLYIDKSLYSGVSYPCETFGNEILCDHEIGAEYGSFKIMNLEVWRVGELE
;
A
#
# COMPACT_ATOMS: atom_id res chain seq x y z
N MET A 1 19.20 -31.28 11.52
CA MET A 1 19.86 -30.51 10.46
C MET A 1 19.56 -29.04 10.71
N PRO A 2 20.42 -28.09 10.31
CA PRO A 2 20.11 -26.67 10.49
C PRO A 2 18.82 -26.31 9.74
N SER A 3 18.01 -25.46 10.32
CA SER A 3 16.67 -25.09 9.84
C SER A 3 16.62 -23.60 9.51
N LEU A 4 16.17 -23.26 8.30
CA LEU A 4 16.05 -21.86 7.86
C LEU A 4 14.57 -21.45 7.90
N LEU A 5 14.29 -20.26 8.44
CA LEU A 5 12.98 -19.65 8.32
C LEU A 5 12.95 -18.67 7.14
N VAL A 6 12.09 -18.95 6.14
CA VAL A 6 11.80 -18.01 5.06
C VAL A 6 10.59 -17.17 5.46
N ILE A 7 10.77 -15.87 5.47
CA ILE A 7 9.78 -14.89 5.92
C ILE A 7 9.35 -14.10 4.69
N ASN A 8 8.09 -14.21 4.30
CA ASN A 8 7.51 -13.35 3.28
C ASN A 8 6.89 -12.14 3.99
N PRO A 9 7.50 -10.95 3.90
CA PRO A 9 6.93 -9.74 4.48
C PRO A 9 5.71 -9.22 3.67
N ASN A 10 5.43 -9.75 2.47
CA ASN A 10 4.28 -9.36 1.66
C ASN A 10 3.05 -10.23 1.96
N SER A 11 1.88 -9.61 2.15
CA SER A 11 0.60 -10.30 2.38
C SER A 11 -0.04 -10.93 1.13
N SER A 12 0.57 -10.80 -0.04
CA SER A 12 0.05 -11.38 -1.28
C SER A 12 0.13 -12.91 -1.25
N VAL A 13 -1.04 -13.55 -1.41
CA VAL A 13 -1.22 -15.01 -1.45
C VAL A 13 -0.50 -15.63 -2.66
N SER A 14 -0.49 -14.96 -3.82
CA SER A 14 0.21 -15.45 -5.02
C SER A 14 1.75 -15.40 -4.89
N VAL A 15 2.27 -14.46 -4.08
CA VAL A 15 3.69 -14.41 -3.71
C VAL A 15 4.03 -15.50 -2.68
N SER A 16 3.08 -15.81 -1.79
CA SER A 16 3.21 -16.83 -0.76
C SER A 16 3.10 -18.26 -1.30
N ASP A 17 2.24 -18.52 -2.30
CA ASP A 17 2.06 -19.83 -2.92
C ASP A 17 3.29 -20.30 -3.70
N ASN A 18 4.12 -19.36 -4.17
CA ASN A 18 5.38 -19.65 -4.83
C ASN A 18 6.55 -19.90 -3.84
N LEU A 19 6.41 -19.53 -2.56
CA LEU A 19 7.42 -19.68 -1.51
C LEU A 19 7.00 -20.78 -0.53
N ARG A 20 7.46 -22.01 -0.78
CA ARG A 20 6.91 -23.24 -0.17
C ARG A 20 7.02 -23.43 1.35
N LEU A 21 7.64 -22.54 2.11
CA LEU A 21 7.74 -22.68 3.57
C LEU A 21 7.75 -21.30 4.25
N THR A 22 6.60 -20.62 4.22
CA THR A 22 6.48 -19.27 4.79
C THR A 22 5.54 -19.24 5.98
N ILE A 23 5.94 -18.57 7.07
CA ILE A 23 4.99 -18.08 8.08
C ILE A 23 4.01 -17.15 7.39
N THR A 24 2.73 -17.30 7.73
CA THR A 24 1.64 -16.49 7.21
C THR A 24 1.98 -15.00 7.34
N PRO A 25 1.97 -14.23 6.23
CA PRO A 25 2.25 -12.81 6.31
C PRO A 25 1.18 -12.09 7.15
N PRO A 26 1.51 -10.97 7.80
CA PRO A 26 0.50 -10.14 8.46
C PRO A 26 -0.56 -9.68 7.43
N PRO A 27 -1.86 -9.67 7.78
CA PRO A 27 -2.91 -9.26 6.85
C PRO A 27 -2.72 -7.81 6.37
N GLY A 28 -2.83 -7.57 5.06
CA GLY A 28 -3.01 -6.22 4.51
C GLY A 28 -1.74 -5.44 4.16
N THR A 29 -0.57 -6.07 4.03
CA THR A 29 0.67 -5.40 3.61
C THR A 29 1.08 -5.78 2.19
N ASN A 30 0.69 -4.98 1.20
CA ASN A 30 1.26 -5.07 -0.14
C ASN A 30 2.51 -4.18 -0.20
N LEU A 31 3.67 -4.80 -0.42
CA LEU A 31 4.95 -4.07 -0.51
C LEU A 31 5.07 -3.42 -1.89
N ASP A 32 5.08 -2.09 -1.93
CA ASP A 32 5.21 -1.24 -3.12
C ASP A 32 6.26 -0.11 -2.98
N GLY A 33 6.93 -0.02 -1.83
CA GLY A 33 7.97 0.97 -1.58
C GLY A 33 8.52 0.94 -0.15
N THR A 34 9.24 2.00 0.23
CA THR A 34 9.91 2.11 1.53
C THR A 34 8.93 2.15 2.71
N GLU A 35 7.85 2.93 2.60
CA GLU A 35 6.85 3.08 3.67
C GLU A 35 6.12 1.75 3.95
N THR A 36 5.73 1.02 2.91
CA THR A 36 5.09 -0.29 3.06
C THR A 36 6.06 -1.36 3.57
N SER A 37 7.36 -1.24 3.27
CA SER A 37 8.41 -2.11 3.84
C SER A 37 8.61 -1.89 5.34
N ILE A 38 8.47 -0.66 5.84
CA ILE A 38 8.49 -0.36 7.28
C ILE A 38 7.24 -0.91 7.96
N GLN A 39 6.04 -0.67 7.41
CA GLN A 39 4.80 -1.20 7.97
C GLN A 39 4.79 -2.73 8.04
N SER A 40 5.35 -3.39 7.02
CA SER A 40 5.51 -4.85 7.03
C SER A 40 6.44 -5.32 8.13
N GLU A 41 7.55 -4.62 8.36
CA GLU A 41 8.46 -4.93 9.46
C GLU A 41 7.79 -4.73 10.82
N GLU A 42 7.08 -3.61 11.02
CA GLU A 42 6.30 -3.33 12.23
C GLU A 42 5.24 -4.39 12.52
N ALA A 43 4.69 -5.03 11.47
CA ALA A 43 3.71 -6.09 11.61
C ALA A 43 4.34 -7.49 11.79
N ALA A 44 5.42 -7.80 11.07
CA ALA A 44 6.05 -9.12 11.06
C ALA A 44 6.95 -9.35 12.28
N LEU A 45 7.70 -8.34 12.72
CA LEU A 45 8.69 -8.51 13.79
C LEU A 45 8.04 -8.87 15.13
N PRO A 46 6.97 -8.20 15.61
CA PRO A 46 6.32 -8.58 16.87
C PRO A 46 5.80 -10.01 16.84
N ASP A 47 5.18 -10.43 15.74
CA ASP A 47 4.64 -11.79 15.59
C ASP A 47 5.74 -12.86 15.64
N ILE A 48 6.90 -12.59 15.00
CA ILE A 48 8.09 -13.47 15.05
C ILE A 48 8.62 -13.60 16.48
N LEU A 49 8.67 -12.50 17.23
CA LEU A 49 9.15 -12.45 18.60
C LEU A 49 8.17 -13.14 19.57
N GLU A 50 6.87 -12.85 19.46
CA GLU A 50 5.81 -13.43 20.31
C GLU A 50 5.73 -14.94 20.14
N LYS A 51 5.82 -15.44 18.90
CA LYS A 51 5.84 -16.87 18.58
C LYS A 51 7.18 -17.54 18.89
N ARG A 52 8.19 -16.80 19.36
CA ARG A 52 9.55 -17.29 19.66
C ARG A 52 10.18 -18.06 18.50
N LEU A 53 9.95 -17.57 17.28
CA LEU A 53 10.46 -18.23 16.08
C LEU A 53 11.97 -18.06 15.97
N LEU A 54 12.54 -17.00 16.58
CA LEU A 54 13.99 -16.82 16.67
C LEU A 54 14.71 -17.98 17.38
N ASP A 55 14.04 -18.63 18.33
CA ASP A 55 14.58 -19.79 19.04
C ASP A 55 14.46 -21.09 18.23
N SER A 56 13.48 -21.12 17.31
CA SER A 56 13.04 -22.35 16.63
C SER A 56 13.81 -22.65 15.34
N TYR A 57 14.52 -21.66 14.78
CA TYR A 57 15.26 -21.77 13.52
C TYR A 57 16.71 -21.34 13.66
N ASP A 58 17.60 -21.85 12.82
CA ASP A 58 19.05 -21.61 12.84
C ASP A 58 19.49 -20.43 11.94
N GLY A 59 18.57 -19.88 11.14
CA GLY A 59 18.80 -18.70 10.30
C GLY A 59 17.50 -18.18 9.67
N PHE A 60 17.56 -16.98 9.09
CA PHE A 60 16.38 -16.25 8.63
C PHE A 60 16.61 -15.63 7.24
N LEU A 61 15.63 -15.79 6.35
CA LEU A 61 15.67 -15.24 4.99
C LEU A 61 14.40 -14.44 4.71
N VAL A 62 14.55 -13.13 4.50
CA VAL A 62 13.43 -12.22 4.17
C VAL A 62 13.20 -12.23 2.66
N ALA A 63 12.05 -12.73 2.23
CA ALA A 63 11.65 -12.93 0.84
C ALA A 63 11.02 -11.67 0.20
N CYS A 64 11.69 -10.52 0.34
CA CYS A 64 11.40 -9.31 -0.42
C CYS A 64 12.62 -8.86 -1.21
N TYR A 65 12.42 -8.52 -2.48
CA TYR A 65 13.51 -8.04 -3.33
C TYR A 65 13.67 -6.52 -3.16
N SER A 66 14.11 -6.09 -1.98
CA SER A 66 14.42 -4.70 -1.62
C SER A 66 15.38 -4.66 -0.42
N ASP A 67 15.84 -3.47 -0.04
CA ASP A 67 16.54 -3.25 1.25
C ASP A 67 15.51 -3.20 2.40
N HIS A 68 14.85 -4.33 2.65
CA HIS A 68 13.74 -4.42 3.59
C HIS A 68 14.22 -4.25 5.05
N PRO A 69 13.61 -3.35 5.86
CA PRO A 69 14.07 -3.05 7.22
C PRO A 69 14.06 -4.27 8.14
N LEU A 70 13.12 -5.21 7.93
CA LEU A 70 13.02 -6.47 8.67
C LEU A 70 14.33 -7.26 8.75
N VAL A 71 15.19 -7.18 7.73
CA VAL A 71 16.51 -7.84 7.76
C VAL A 71 17.37 -7.26 8.89
N ALA A 72 17.47 -5.93 8.97
CA ALA A 72 18.25 -5.26 10.00
C ALA A 72 17.63 -5.45 11.39
N SER A 73 16.30 -5.38 11.50
CA SER A 73 15.60 -5.56 12.77
C SER A 73 15.77 -6.98 13.33
N LEU A 74 15.61 -8.02 12.50
CA LEU A 74 15.85 -9.39 12.92
C LEU A 74 17.30 -9.59 13.40
N ALA A 75 18.27 -9.02 12.69
CA ALA A 75 19.68 -9.11 13.05
C ALA A 75 20.02 -8.44 14.41
N GLN A 76 19.19 -7.51 14.90
CA GLN A 76 19.33 -6.94 16.25
C GLN A 76 18.80 -7.87 17.35
N HIS A 77 17.96 -8.83 17.00
CA HIS A 77 17.28 -9.73 17.95
C HIS A 77 17.82 -11.16 17.96
N THR A 78 18.78 -11.50 17.09
CA THR A 78 19.40 -12.83 17.04
C THR A 78 20.85 -12.77 16.56
N ASP A 79 21.72 -13.61 17.13
CA ASP A 79 23.10 -13.81 16.66
C ASP A 79 23.17 -14.78 15.45
N LYS A 80 22.02 -15.32 15.03
CA LYS A 80 21.91 -16.26 13.91
C LYS A 80 21.93 -15.50 12.57
N PRO A 81 22.36 -16.13 11.46
CA PRO A 81 22.40 -15.45 10.16
C PRO A 81 21.04 -14.94 9.70
N VAL A 82 20.98 -13.69 9.26
CA VAL A 82 19.81 -13.05 8.66
C VAL A 82 20.19 -12.44 7.31
N LEU A 83 19.41 -12.71 6.26
CA LEU A 83 19.63 -12.17 4.93
C LEU A 83 18.31 -11.83 4.24
N GLY A 84 18.29 -10.85 3.34
CA GLY A 84 17.20 -10.65 2.38
C GLY A 84 17.47 -11.33 1.03
N ILE A 85 16.44 -11.70 0.27
CA ILE A 85 16.64 -12.32 -1.06
C ILE A 85 17.37 -11.39 -2.03
N MET A 86 17.20 -10.06 -1.92
CA MET A 86 18.00 -9.10 -2.69
C MET A 86 19.49 -9.18 -2.32
N GLN A 87 19.81 -9.21 -1.03
CA GLN A 87 21.21 -9.32 -0.60
C GLN A 87 21.81 -10.67 -1.03
N ALA A 88 21.02 -11.74 -1.01
CA ALA A 88 21.43 -13.06 -1.48
C ALA A 88 21.78 -13.07 -2.97
N THR A 89 20.94 -12.49 -3.83
CA THR A 89 21.20 -12.42 -5.28
C THR A 89 22.37 -11.50 -5.61
N LEU A 90 22.50 -10.36 -4.92
CA LEU A 90 23.65 -9.48 -5.07
C LEU A 90 24.95 -10.16 -4.64
N LEU A 91 24.98 -10.82 -3.47
CA LEU A 91 26.13 -11.60 -3.03
C LEU A 91 26.51 -12.69 -4.04
N TYR A 92 25.52 -13.40 -4.59
CA TYR A 92 25.78 -14.39 -5.62
C TYR A 92 26.40 -13.75 -6.87
N SER A 93 25.88 -12.61 -7.35
CA SER A 93 26.44 -11.87 -8.48
C SER A 93 27.89 -11.44 -8.21
N TYR A 94 28.22 -11.03 -6.97
CA TYR A 94 29.59 -10.69 -6.59
C TYR A 94 30.51 -11.91 -6.51
N ALA A 95 30.06 -12.99 -5.86
CA ALA A 95 30.86 -14.16 -5.53
C ALA A 95 31.04 -15.14 -6.71
N ASN A 96 30.10 -15.16 -7.66
CA ASN A 96 30.18 -16.06 -8.80
C ASN A 96 31.13 -15.52 -9.86
N ALA A 97 32.29 -16.18 -10.02
CA ALA A 97 33.31 -15.80 -11.00
C ALA A 97 32.85 -15.84 -12.47
N ARG A 98 31.70 -16.46 -12.78
CA ARG A 98 31.10 -16.46 -14.12
C ARG A 98 30.25 -15.23 -14.40
N VAL A 99 29.88 -14.47 -13.39
CA VAL A 99 29.08 -13.25 -13.50
C VAL A 99 30.02 -12.05 -13.39
N ARG A 100 30.06 -11.23 -14.43
CA ARG A 100 30.86 -10.00 -14.44
C ARG A 100 29.98 -8.76 -14.33
N ARG A 101 28.90 -8.70 -15.11
CA ARG A 101 28.10 -7.48 -15.31
C ARG A 101 26.62 -7.83 -15.25
N SER A 102 25.93 -7.25 -14.28
CA SER A 102 24.54 -7.55 -13.97
C SER A 102 23.63 -6.33 -14.05
N PHE A 103 22.34 -6.53 -14.18
CA PHE A 103 21.34 -5.53 -13.74
C PHE A 103 20.15 -6.25 -13.11
N VAL A 104 19.37 -5.52 -12.32
CA VAL A 104 18.13 -6.04 -11.72
C VAL A 104 16.96 -5.76 -12.66
N LEU A 105 16.20 -6.80 -13.01
CA LEU A 105 14.96 -6.70 -13.76
C LEU A 105 13.78 -6.78 -12.79
N THR A 106 12.93 -5.75 -12.73
CA THR A 106 11.76 -5.68 -11.85
C THR A 106 10.44 -5.56 -12.64
N SER A 107 9.31 -5.65 -11.97
CA SER A 107 7.98 -5.59 -12.58
C SER A 107 7.61 -4.17 -13.00
N THR A 108 7.68 -3.20 -12.10
CA THR A 108 7.22 -1.81 -12.33
C THR A 108 8.32 -0.79 -12.11
N SER A 109 8.29 0.29 -12.90
CA SER A 109 9.28 1.37 -12.88
C SER A 109 9.37 2.15 -11.56
N GLY A 110 8.34 2.10 -10.71
CA GLY A 110 8.35 2.74 -9.40
C GLY A 110 9.46 2.24 -8.46
N TRP A 111 9.90 0.99 -8.64
CA TRP A 111 10.95 0.38 -7.81
C TRP A 111 12.38 0.78 -8.18
N LEU A 112 12.60 1.35 -9.37
CA LEU A 112 13.94 1.57 -9.90
C LEU A 112 14.82 2.45 -9.00
N PRO A 113 14.34 3.61 -8.48
CA PRO A 113 15.16 4.44 -7.58
C PRO A 113 15.55 3.70 -6.30
N LEU A 114 14.60 2.96 -5.71
CA LEU A 114 14.80 2.23 -4.45
C LEU A 114 15.77 1.06 -4.62
N LEU A 115 15.64 0.30 -5.71
CA LEU A 115 16.54 -0.81 -6.02
C LEU A 115 17.96 -0.32 -6.26
N ASP A 116 18.12 0.77 -7.01
CA ASP A 116 19.44 1.31 -7.31
C ASP A 116 20.14 1.91 -6.08
N GLU A 117 19.37 2.56 -5.20
CA GLU A 117 19.86 3.03 -3.90
C GLU A 117 20.27 1.84 -3.01
N ALA A 118 19.45 0.81 -2.94
CA ALA A 118 19.74 -0.41 -2.18
C ALA A 118 20.99 -1.14 -2.70
N ILE A 119 21.21 -1.22 -4.02
CA ILE A 119 22.45 -1.75 -4.61
C ILE A 119 23.65 -0.90 -4.19
N THR A 120 23.52 0.43 -4.23
CA THR A 120 24.57 1.37 -3.84
C THR A 120 24.97 1.20 -2.37
N LYS A 121 23.97 1.12 -1.49
CA LYS A 121 24.17 0.89 -0.05
C LYS A 121 24.80 -0.47 0.21
N PHE A 122 24.35 -1.51 -0.49
CA PHE A 122 24.90 -2.86 -0.38
C PHE A 122 26.37 -2.93 -0.80
N ALA A 123 26.75 -2.22 -1.87
CA ALA A 123 28.14 -2.16 -2.33
C ALA A 123 29.06 -1.37 -1.37
N GLY A 124 28.50 -0.47 -0.57
CA GLY A 124 29.23 0.27 0.48
C GLY A 124 30.17 1.38 -0.03
N SER A 125 30.19 1.65 -1.34
CA SER A 125 31.04 2.68 -1.97
C SER A 125 30.47 4.10 -1.91
N GLY A 126 29.19 4.27 -1.57
CA GLY A 126 28.49 5.57 -1.60
C GLY A 126 28.10 6.05 -3.01
N GLU A 127 28.66 5.45 -4.06
CA GLU A 127 28.28 5.64 -5.46
C GLU A 127 27.77 4.33 -6.07
N PHE A 128 26.90 4.44 -7.08
CA PHE A 128 26.34 3.27 -7.75
C PHE A 128 27.47 2.43 -8.40
N PRO A 129 27.54 1.11 -8.16
CA PRO A 129 28.69 0.27 -8.52
C PRO A 129 28.68 -0.10 -10.02
N PHE A 130 28.90 0.90 -10.88
CA PHE A 130 28.88 0.74 -12.33
C PHE A 130 29.90 -0.27 -12.86
N GLU A 131 30.90 -0.68 -12.08
CA GLU A 131 31.86 -1.74 -12.41
C GLU A 131 31.26 -3.15 -12.40
N ARG A 132 30.15 -3.36 -11.69
CA ARG A 132 29.48 -4.66 -11.58
C ARG A 132 28.02 -4.61 -12.01
N PHE A 133 27.38 -3.45 -11.88
CA PHE A 133 25.96 -3.29 -12.14
C PHE A 133 25.68 -2.21 -13.19
N GLN A 134 24.68 -2.44 -14.02
CA GLN A 134 23.93 -1.38 -14.69
C GLN A 134 22.66 -1.06 -13.91
N LYS A 135 22.11 0.13 -14.18
CA LYS A 135 20.88 0.61 -13.55
C LYS A 135 19.75 -0.40 -13.73
N SER A 136 18.91 -0.53 -12.72
CA SER A 136 17.79 -1.47 -12.77
C SER A 136 16.85 -1.16 -13.95
N ARG A 137 16.15 -2.17 -14.45
CA ARG A 137 15.15 -2.02 -15.54
C ARG A 137 13.83 -2.64 -15.12
N ALA A 138 12.74 -2.04 -15.55
CA ALA A 138 11.39 -2.52 -15.25
C ALA A 138 10.71 -3.02 -16.50
N LEU A 139 9.95 -4.10 -16.38
CA LEU A 139 9.13 -4.60 -17.46
C LEU A 139 7.91 -3.73 -17.69
N ASP A 140 7.42 -2.97 -16.70
CA ASP A 140 6.10 -2.32 -16.69
C ASP A 140 4.97 -3.30 -17.06
N VAL A 141 4.98 -4.44 -16.37
CA VAL A 141 3.94 -5.50 -16.41
C VAL A 141 3.55 -5.79 -14.97
N SER A 142 2.25 -6.03 -14.72
CA SER A 142 1.79 -6.42 -13.38
C SER A 142 2.43 -7.74 -12.95
N VAL A 143 2.72 -7.87 -11.67
CA VAL A 143 3.35 -9.07 -11.07
C VAL A 143 2.58 -10.35 -11.38
N LEU A 144 1.25 -10.26 -11.48
CA LEU A 144 0.37 -11.40 -11.77
C LEU A 144 0.40 -11.80 -13.25
N ASP A 145 0.57 -10.83 -14.15
CA ASP A 145 0.57 -11.03 -15.60
C ASP A 145 1.91 -11.60 -16.12
N LEU A 146 2.97 -11.56 -15.30
CA LEU A 146 4.29 -12.13 -15.63
C LEU A 146 4.26 -13.65 -15.85
N SER A 147 3.22 -14.32 -15.32
CA SER A 147 3.01 -15.76 -15.48
C SER A 147 2.23 -16.13 -16.76
N ASP A 148 1.61 -15.15 -17.44
CA ASP A 148 0.83 -15.39 -18.65
C ASP A 148 1.74 -15.67 -19.86
N ALA A 149 1.50 -16.79 -20.53
CA ALA A 149 2.19 -17.16 -21.76
C ALA A 149 1.95 -16.16 -22.90
N SER A 150 0.81 -15.45 -22.90
CA SER A 150 0.48 -14.44 -23.90
C SER A 150 1.35 -13.18 -23.79
N GLU A 151 1.81 -12.86 -22.59
CA GLU A 151 2.66 -11.69 -22.31
C GLU A 151 4.16 -12.01 -22.45
N PHE A 152 4.56 -13.29 -22.49
CA PHE A 152 5.97 -13.69 -22.56
C PHE A 152 6.71 -13.09 -23.78
N SER A 153 6.04 -13.00 -24.94
CA SER A 153 6.63 -12.37 -26.14
C SER A 153 7.00 -10.90 -25.89
N LYS A 154 6.13 -10.13 -25.21
CA LYS A 154 6.38 -8.73 -24.85
C LYS A 154 7.50 -8.59 -23.82
N ILE A 155 7.55 -9.52 -22.86
CA ILE A 155 8.64 -9.59 -21.87
C ILE A 155 9.98 -9.79 -22.58
N THR A 156 10.07 -10.78 -23.47
CA THR A 156 11.27 -11.06 -24.25
C THR A 156 11.69 -9.87 -25.11
N GLU A 157 10.73 -9.19 -25.77
CA GLU A 157 11.01 -7.99 -26.56
C GLU A 157 11.61 -6.85 -25.70
N ARG A 158 11.03 -6.61 -24.50
CA ARG A 158 11.52 -5.60 -23.56
C ARG A 158 12.92 -5.94 -23.03
N VAL A 159 13.16 -7.20 -22.63
CA VAL A 159 14.48 -7.66 -22.20
C VAL A 159 15.51 -7.50 -23.32
N SER A 160 15.16 -7.85 -24.56
CA SER A 160 16.00 -7.64 -25.73
C SER A 160 16.31 -6.16 -25.97
N ALA A 161 15.35 -5.25 -25.75
CA ALA A 161 15.59 -3.81 -25.85
C ALA A 161 16.59 -3.32 -24.77
N PHE A 162 16.45 -3.78 -23.52
CA PHE A 162 17.39 -3.42 -22.44
C PHE A 162 18.80 -3.96 -22.67
N LEU A 163 18.92 -5.21 -23.12
CA LEU A 163 20.22 -5.80 -23.47
C LEU A 163 20.90 -5.06 -24.62
N ARG A 164 20.11 -4.56 -25.60
CA ARG A 164 20.64 -3.69 -26.67
C ARG A 164 21.08 -2.33 -26.16
N GLU A 165 20.34 -1.73 -25.23
CA GLU A 165 20.71 -0.48 -24.56
C GLU A 165 22.08 -0.64 -23.85
N TYR A 166 22.32 -1.80 -23.25
CA TYR A 166 23.55 -2.15 -22.54
C TYR A 166 24.56 -2.95 -23.36
N ALA A 167 24.47 -2.90 -24.70
CA ALA A 167 25.33 -3.72 -25.55
C ALA A 167 26.83 -3.43 -25.33
N SER A 168 27.20 -2.19 -25.02
CA SER A 168 28.58 -1.79 -24.70
C SER A 168 29.09 -2.31 -23.36
N ASP A 169 28.19 -2.67 -22.46
CA ASP A 169 28.50 -2.98 -21.06
C ASP A 169 28.73 -4.47 -20.80
N ASN A 170 28.56 -5.32 -21.83
CA ASN A 170 28.75 -6.76 -21.78
C ASN A 170 27.98 -7.43 -20.62
N ILE A 171 26.70 -7.10 -20.48
CA ILE A 171 25.82 -7.75 -19.49
C ILE A 171 25.85 -9.27 -19.73
N ASP A 172 26.17 -10.04 -18.69
CA ASP A 172 26.20 -11.50 -18.70
C ASP A 172 25.23 -12.11 -17.67
N CYS A 173 24.58 -11.27 -16.86
CA CYS A 173 23.62 -11.72 -15.86
C CYS A 173 22.46 -10.75 -15.67
N VAL A 174 21.26 -11.30 -15.43
CA VAL A 174 20.06 -10.54 -15.06
C VAL A 174 19.51 -11.12 -13.77
N LEU A 175 19.37 -10.28 -12.76
CA LEU A 175 18.81 -10.66 -11.46
C LEU A 175 17.30 -10.40 -11.50
N LEU A 176 16.48 -11.43 -11.32
CA LEU A 176 15.02 -11.31 -11.32
C LEU A 176 14.55 -10.75 -9.98
N GLY A 177 14.22 -9.46 -10.00
CA GLY A 177 13.97 -8.60 -8.86
C GLY A 177 12.52 -8.53 -8.38
N CYS A 178 11.69 -9.50 -8.75
CA CYS A 178 10.29 -9.53 -8.34
C CYS A 178 9.83 -10.97 -8.12
N ALA A 179 9.05 -11.21 -7.06
CA ALA A 179 8.56 -12.54 -6.73
C ALA A 179 7.65 -13.15 -7.81
N GLY A 180 6.95 -12.35 -8.62
CA GLY A 180 6.15 -12.85 -9.75
C GLY A 180 6.97 -13.31 -10.96
N MET A 181 8.30 -13.16 -10.94
CA MET A 181 9.19 -13.62 -12.02
C MET A 181 9.67 -15.07 -11.83
N ALA A 182 9.07 -15.79 -10.89
CA ALA A 182 9.42 -17.18 -10.60
C ALA A 182 9.32 -18.06 -11.85
N GLY A 183 10.36 -18.82 -12.15
CA GLY A 183 10.43 -19.72 -13.31
C GLY A 183 10.56 -19.03 -14.68
N LEU A 184 10.68 -17.70 -14.71
CA LEU A 184 10.94 -16.93 -15.93
C LEU A 184 12.39 -17.08 -16.39
N ASP A 185 13.30 -17.42 -15.47
CA ASP A 185 14.72 -17.67 -15.70
C ASP A 185 14.97 -18.67 -16.83
N LYS A 186 14.31 -19.84 -16.80
CA LYS A 186 14.48 -20.91 -17.79
C LYS A 186 13.97 -20.48 -19.17
N LYS A 187 12.84 -19.78 -19.19
CA LYS A 187 12.22 -19.32 -20.45
C LYS A 187 13.09 -18.23 -21.09
N LEU A 188 13.55 -17.25 -20.32
CA LEU A 188 14.43 -16.19 -20.82
C LEU A 188 15.81 -16.73 -21.20
N HIS A 189 16.36 -17.70 -20.46
CA HIS A 189 17.63 -18.32 -20.82
C HIS A 189 17.54 -19.09 -22.16
N ALA A 190 16.40 -19.66 -22.50
CA ALA A 190 16.19 -20.29 -23.81
C ALA A 190 16.27 -19.27 -24.97
N GLU A 191 15.75 -18.05 -24.77
CA GLU A 191 15.79 -16.97 -25.76
C GLU A 191 17.15 -16.24 -25.77
N PHE A 192 17.81 -16.12 -24.61
CA PHE A 192 19.08 -15.43 -24.43
C PHE A 192 20.12 -16.35 -23.76
N PRO A 193 20.66 -17.35 -24.48
CA PRO A 193 21.52 -18.39 -23.90
C PRO A 193 22.88 -17.88 -23.39
N HIS A 194 23.27 -16.66 -23.78
CA HIS A 194 24.49 -15.99 -23.33
C HIS A 194 24.30 -15.19 -22.03
N ILE A 195 23.06 -15.06 -21.54
CA ILE A 195 22.72 -14.35 -20.31
C ILE A 195 22.31 -15.35 -19.23
N VAL A 196 22.88 -15.19 -18.04
CA VAL A 196 22.48 -15.94 -16.85
C VAL A 196 21.33 -15.21 -16.16
N PHE A 197 20.14 -15.79 -16.15
CA PHE A 197 19.02 -15.27 -15.38
C PHE A 197 19.01 -15.92 -13.99
N ILE A 198 18.96 -15.09 -12.95
CA ILE A 198 18.93 -15.57 -11.56
C ILE A 198 17.56 -15.32 -10.99
N ASP A 199 16.82 -16.40 -10.78
CA ASP A 199 15.58 -16.38 -10.03
C ASP A 199 15.87 -16.25 -8.54
N SER A 200 15.33 -15.20 -7.92
CA SER A 200 15.45 -14.97 -6.47
C SER A 200 14.76 -16.07 -5.64
N GLN A 201 13.85 -16.85 -6.23
CA GLN A 201 13.19 -17.99 -5.57
C GLN A 201 14.00 -19.30 -5.65
N LEU A 202 14.82 -19.52 -6.68
CA LEU A 202 15.67 -20.71 -6.75
C LEU A 202 16.69 -20.75 -5.60
N LEU A 203 17.10 -19.58 -5.10
CA LEU A 203 17.92 -19.46 -3.90
C LEU A 203 17.16 -19.90 -2.63
N THR A 204 15.84 -19.74 -2.56
CA THR A 204 15.04 -20.25 -1.43
C THR A 204 14.89 -21.77 -1.44
N MET A 205 14.81 -22.40 -2.63
CA MET A 205 14.72 -23.87 -2.77
C MET A 205 16.08 -24.57 -2.59
N SER A 206 17.19 -23.88 -2.84
CA SER A 206 18.53 -24.44 -2.64
C SER A 206 18.91 -24.57 -1.16
N VAL A 207 18.10 -24.00 -0.26
CA VAL A 207 18.24 -24.08 1.21
C VAL A 207 17.18 -25.01 1.84
N ASP A 208 16.49 -25.80 1.01
CA ASP A 208 15.43 -26.72 1.44
C ASP A 208 16.02 -27.94 2.18
N ILE A 209 16.23 -27.79 3.48
CA ILE A 209 16.57 -28.88 4.39
C ILE A 209 15.24 -29.44 4.91
N SER A 210 14.67 -30.34 4.09
CA SER A 210 13.60 -31.31 4.36
C SER A 210 12.77 -31.15 5.65
N ASP A 211 11.48 -30.90 5.44
CA ASP A 211 10.34 -31.09 6.33
C ASP A 211 10.54 -32.13 7.45
N THR A 212 10.66 -31.65 8.68
CA THR A 212 10.18 -32.41 9.85
C THR A 212 9.51 -31.45 10.83
N LYS A 213 8.19 -31.62 11.01
CA LYS A 213 7.44 -31.01 12.12
C LYS A 213 8.12 -31.37 13.45
N PRO A 214 8.50 -30.42 14.32
CA PRO A 214 8.93 -30.78 15.65
C PRO A 214 7.68 -30.95 16.53
N GLU A 215 7.35 -32.20 16.87
CA GLU A 215 6.52 -32.50 18.03
C GLU A 215 7.23 -32.06 19.31
N GLY A 216 6.45 -31.50 20.23
CA GLY A 216 6.90 -30.82 21.43
C GLY A 216 7.92 -31.61 22.24
N ARG A 217 9.07 -30.97 22.49
CA ARG A 217 9.99 -31.37 23.56
C ARG A 217 10.36 -30.17 24.41
N VAL A 218 10.08 -30.32 25.70
CA VAL A 218 10.49 -29.39 26.77
C VAL A 218 12.03 -29.27 26.76
N PRO A 219 12.59 -28.05 26.77
CA PRO A 219 14.03 -27.89 26.65
C PRO A 219 14.75 -28.33 27.92
N ARG A 220 15.69 -29.27 27.77
CA ARG A 220 16.72 -29.55 28.78
C ARG A 220 17.78 -28.46 28.70
N LYS A 221 17.94 -27.70 29.78
CA LYS A 221 19.04 -26.73 29.93
C LYS A 221 20.38 -27.46 29.94
N GLN A 222 21.27 -27.12 29.01
CA GLN A 222 22.72 -27.25 29.22
C GLN A 222 23.32 -25.85 29.38
N PRO A 223 24.24 -25.66 30.34
CA PRO A 223 24.79 -24.35 30.64
C PRO A 223 25.80 -23.89 29.57
N SER A 224 25.77 -22.60 29.27
CA SER A 224 26.72 -21.93 28.38
C SER A 224 28.12 -21.85 28.99
N LEU A 225 29.12 -21.90 28.10
CA LEU A 225 30.56 -21.95 28.38
C LEU A 225 31.10 -20.73 29.16
N LEU A 226 30.30 -19.67 29.30
CA LEU A 226 30.66 -18.41 29.94
C LEU A 226 30.62 -18.44 31.47
N GLY A 227 30.07 -19.52 32.07
CA GLY A 227 30.05 -19.74 33.52
C GLY A 227 31.33 -20.35 34.10
N ARG A 228 32.39 -20.56 33.31
CA ARG A 228 33.64 -21.23 33.75
C ARG A 228 34.87 -20.32 33.85
N LEU A 229 34.77 -19.02 33.55
CA LEU A 229 35.96 -18.15 33.43
C LEU A 229 35.99 -16.89 34.29
N LEU A 230 34.98 -16.65 35.15
CA LEU A 230 35.02 -15.53 36.09
C LEU A 230 34.72 -16.01 37.52
N GLY A 231 35.80 -16.17 38.28
CA GLY A 231 35.76 -16.54 39.68
C GLY A 231 35.30 -15.38 40.58
N SER A 232 34.57 -15.76 41.63
CA SER A 232 34.61 -15.23 43.00
C SER A 232 34.86 -13.72 43.18
N GLN A 233 33.83 -12.96 43.56
CA GLN A 233 33.65 -12.51 44.96
C GLN A 233 32.47 -11.52 45.14
N ARG A 234 31.74 -11.75 46.25
CA ARG A 234 31.04 -10.80 47.15
C ARG A 234 29.75 -10.08 46.69
N SER A 235 28.67 -10.42 47.41
CA SER A 235 27.47 -9.63 47.76
C SER A 235 27.83 -8.29 48.47
N PRO A 236 26.94 -7.26 48.61
CA PRO A 236 25.50 -7.37 48.92
C PRO A 236 24.52 -6.38 48.22
N THR A 237 23.24 -6.72 48.36
CA THR A 237 22.00 -5.94 48.07
C THR A 237 21.95 -4.55 48.72
N PRO A 238 21.17 -3.61 48.15
CA PRO A 238 19.86 -3.33 48.75
C PRO A 238 18.71 -3.09 47.76
N GLU A 239 17.51 -3.18 48.34
CA GLU A 239 16.16 -3.12 47.81
C GLU A 239 15.77 -1.77 47.17
N SER A 240 14.86 -1.78 46.17
CA SER A 240 13.65 -0.92 46.19
C SER A 240 12.65 -1.24 45.06
N ARG A 241 11.50 -1.78 45.46
CA ARG A 241 10.12 -1.59 44.92
C ARG A 241 9.93 -1.30 43.42
N SER A 242 9.43 -2.29 42.68
CA SER A 242 8.69 -2.08 41.43
C SER A 242 7.18 -2.03 41.70
N THR A 243 6.57 -0.87 41.47
CA THR A 243 5.13 -0.72 41.31
C THR A 243 4.75 -1.15 39.89
N SER A 244 3.90 -2.15 39.77
CA SER A 244 3.27 -2.56 38.50
C SER A 244 2.25 -1.50 38.06
N ALA A 245 2.53 -0.78 36.98
CA ALA A 245 1.54 0.02 36.27
C ALA A 245 0.95 -0.82 35.13
N SER A 246 -0.35 -1.06 35.17
CA SER A 246 -1.13 -1.52 34.02
C SER A 246 -1.24 -0.38 32.99
N PRO A 247 -1.16 -0.64 31.67
CA PRO A 247 -1.36 0.40 30.67
C PRO A 247 -2.82 0.88 30.69
N ASP A 248 -3.01 2.19 30.79
CA ASP A 248 -4.32 2.83 30.72
C ASP A 248 -4.97 2.61 29.34
N PRO A 249 -6.32 2.47 29.27
CA PRO A 249 -7.03 2.42 27.99
C PRO A 249 -6.87 3.75 27.23
N LEU A 250 -6.65 3.65 25.91
CA LEU A 250 -6.54 4.82 25.04
C LEU A 250 -7.79 5.71 25.17
N PRO A 251 -7.63 7.05 25.15
CA PRO A 251 -8.77 7.95 25.22
C PRO A 251 -9.71 7.76 24.02
N PRO A 252 -11.03 7.91 24.21
CA PRO A 252 -12.00 7.82 23.11
C PRO A 252 -11.72 8.90 22.05
N LEU A 253 -11.98 8.58 20.78
CA LEU A 253 -11.86 9.54 19.67
C LEU A 253 -12.80 10.74 19.87
N SER A 254 -12.33 11.94 19.56
CA SER A 254 -13.14 13.17 19.60
C SER A 254 -14.34 13.11 18.63
N ASP A 255 -15.44 13.76 18.99
CA ASP A 255 -16.62 13.87 18.13
C ASP A 255 -16.31 14.48 16.76
N LEU A 256 -16.95 13.97 15.71
CA LEU A 256 -16.78 14.45 14.34
C LEU A 256 -17.48 15.80 14.13
N GLN A 257 -16.79 16.71 13.45
CA GLN A 257 -17.31 18.00 13.02
C GLN A 257 -17.31 18.08 11.49
N LEU A 258 -18.51 18.21 10.91
CA LEU A 258 -18.70 18.34 9.47
C LEU A 258 -18.87 19.82 9.10
N SER A 259 -17.93 20.36 8.31
CA SER A 259 -17.88 21.77 7.92
C SER A 259 -18.01 21.97 6.41
N GLY A 260 -18.38 23.18 5.96
CA GLY A 260 -18.41 23.54 4.54
C GLY A 260 -19.79 23.56 3.88
N TYR A 261 -20.86 23.18 4.60
CA TYR A 261 -22.22 23.43 4.15
C TYR A 261 -22.54 24.92 4.13
N ALA A 262 -23.06 25.41 3.00
CA ALA A 262 -23.60 26.77 2.91
C ALA A 262 -24.92 26.88 3.71
N SER A 263 -25.25 28.08 4.17
CA SER A 263 -26.47 28.34 4.96
C SER A 263 -27.77 27.97 4.22
N GLY A 264 -27.74 27.99 2.89
CA GLY A 264 -28.88 27.62 2.03
C GLY A 264 -28.96 26.13 1.69
N THR A 265 -27.98 25.30 2.06
CA THR A 265 -27.93 23.88 1.65
C THR A 265 -28.94 23.06 2.45
N LYS A 266 -29.92 22.50 1.74
CA LYS A 266 -31.03 21.75 2.33
C LYS A 266 -30.74 20.25 2.43
N HIS A 267 -30.08 19.68 1.42
CA HIS A 267 -29.83 18.25 1.35
C HIS A 267 -28.42 17.95 1.85
N ARG A 268 -28.34 17.56 3.13
CA ARG A 268 -27.11 17.08 3.76
C ARG A 268 -27.09 15.56 3.72
N VAL A 269 -26.20 14.99 2.91
CA VAL A 269 -26.17 13.54 2.68
C VAL A 269 -25.37 12.83 3.75
N LEU A 270 -24.19 13.35 4.10
CA LEU A 270 -23.37 12.81 5.18
C LEU A 270 -23.87 13.32 6.54
N ASP A 271 -24.30 12.40 7.40
CA ASP A 271 -24.62 12.66 8.81
C ASP A 271 -23.49 12.17 9.73
N GLU A 272 -23.49 12.60 10.99
CA GLU A 272 -22.41 12.31 11.95
C GLU A 272 -22.26 10.81 12.24
N GLU A 273 -23.37 10.06 12.25
CA GLU A 273 -23.37 8.62 12.46
C GLU A 273 -22.72 7.88 11.28
N LEU A 274 -23.12 8.20 10.05
CA LEU A 274 -22.51 7.66 8.84
C LEU A 274 -21.03 8.06 8.73
N ALA A 275 -20.71 9.31 9.05
CA ALA A 275 -19.33 9.78 9.09
C ALA A 275 -18.49 9.00 10.11
N SER A 276 -19.04 8.72 11.30
CA SER A 276 -18.37 7.91 12.33
C SER A 276 -18.15 6.47 11.86
N ASN A 277 -19.15 5.85 11.23
CA ASN A 277 -19.03 4.52 10.64
C ASN A 277 -17.93 4.47 9.57
N ILE A 278 -17.87 5.48 8.68
CA ILE A 278 -16.81 5.59 7.67
C ILE A 278 -15.45 5.84 8.33
N ARG A 279 -15.37 6.73 9.34
CA ARG A 279 -14.15 7.07 10.08
C ARG A 279 -13.49 5.83 10.69
N SER A 280 -14.29 4.90 11.22
CA SER A 280 -13.77 3.65 11.81
C SER A 280 -12.98 2.77 10.84
N LEU A 281 -13.17 2.97 9.53
CA LEU A 281 -12.50 2.23 8.46
C LEU A 281 -11.40 3.01 7.75
N LEU A 282 -11.26 4.31 8.05
CA LEU A 282 -10.15 5.09 7.52
C LEU A 282 -8.81 4.56 8.08
N PRO A 283 -7.69 4.78 7.38
CA PRO A 283 -6.36 4.53 7.93
C PRO A 283 -6.22 5.15 9.33
N PRO A 284 -5.60 4.48 10.33
CA PRO A 284 -5.51 4.97 11.71
C PRO A 284 -5.04 6.42 11.82
N ARG A 285 -4.08 6.82 10.99
CA ARG A 285 -3.59 8.21 10.88
C ARG A 285 -4.68 9.23 10.52
N LEU A 286 -5.66 8.84 9.70
CA LEU A 286 -6.78 9.70 9.31
C LEU A 286 -7.93 9.66 10.32
N GLN A 287 -8.05 8.58 11.10
CA GLN A 287 -9.05 8.50 12.17
C GLN A 287 -8.84 9.56 13.25
N LEU A 288 -7.65 10.14 13.38
CA LEU A 288 -7.39 11.19 14.37
C LEU A 288 -8.01 12.54 13.98
N TYR A 289 -8.30 12.77 12.70
CA TYR A 289 -8.90 14.03 12.25
C TYR A 289 -10.41 14.01 12.49
N SER A 290 -10.84 14.83 13.44
CA SER A 290 -12.26 15.03 13.77
C SER A 290 -12.96 16.04 12.86
N GLU A 291 -12.21 16.89 12.15
CA GLU A 291 -12.78 17.92 11.28
C GLU A 291 -12.77 17.48 9.82
N TRP A 292 -13.95 17.33 9.23
CA TRP A 292 -14.09 17.01 7.81
C TRP A 292 -14.63 18.23 7.07
N GLU A 293 -14.10 18.48 5.88
CA GLU A 293 -14.46 19.63 5.06
C GLU A 293 -15.16 19.20 3.77
N LEU A 294 -16.34 19.77 3.51
CA LEU A 294 -17.06 19.59 2.26
C LEU A 294 -16.33 20.32 1.13
N LEU A 295 -15.77 19.56 0.18
CA LEU A 295 -15.10 20.09 -1.01
C LEU A 295 -16.08 20.32 -2.15
N TYR A 296 -17.02 19.39 -2.31
CA TYR A 296 -17.96 19.40 -3.43
C TYR A 296 -19.32 18.84 -3.01
N SER A 297 -20.39 19.40 -3.59
CA SER A 297 -21.78 18.97 -3.41
C SER A 297 -22.55 19.40 -4.65
N LEU A 298 -23.40 18.53 -5.19
CA LEU A 298 -24.24 18.86 -6.35
C LEU A 298 -25.11 20.09 -6.10
N GLU A 299 -25.66 20.23 -4.89
CA GLU A 299 -26.52 21.35 -4.52
C GLU A 299 -25.77 22.69 -4.49
N GLN A 300 -24.52 22.69 -4.02
CA GLN A 300 -23.72 23.92 -3.89
C GLN A 300 -22.93 24.29 -5.14
N HIS A 301 -22.51 23.30 -5.93
CA HIS A 301 -21.50 23.48 -6.98
C HIS A 301 -21.98 23.09 -8.38
N GLY A 302 -23.20 22.55 -8.51
CA GLY A 302 -23.82 22.15 -9.77
C GLY A 302 -23.26 20.85 -10.34
N ILE A 303 -23.92 20.32 -11.37
CA ILE A 303 -23.74 18.97 -11.94
C ILE A 303 -22.55 18.81 -12.92
N SER A 304 -21.41 19.46 -12.65
CA SER A 304 -20.24 19.42 -13.54
C SER A 304 -19.10 18.58 -12.97
N LEU A 305 -18.72 17.51 -13.67
CA LEU A 305 -17.56 16.68 -13.34
C LEU A 305 -16.25 17.47 -13.29
N ASN A 306 -16.08 18.47 -14.17
CA ASN A 306 -14.93 19.37 -14.12
C ASN A 306 -14.91 20.25 -12.86
N SER A 307 -16.07 20.73 -12.41
CA SER A 307 -16.17 21.46 -11.14
C SER A 307 -15.80 20.57 -9.95
N LEU A 308 -16.21 19.30 -9.96
CA LEU A 308 -15.83 18.30 -8.97
C LEU A 308 -14.30 18.12 -8.92
N TYR A 309 -13.67 17.85 -10.07
CA TYR A 309 -12.20 17.70 -10.13
C TYR A 309 -11.48 18.96 -9.66
N ARG A 310 -11.92 20.15 -10.09
CA ARG A 310 -11.31 21.42 -9.68
C ARG A 310 -11.37 21.61 -8.17
N ASN A 311 -12.52 21.36 -7.53
CA ASN A 311 -12.66 21.52 -6.08
C ASN A 311 -11.86 20.48 -5.29
N CYS A 312 -11.65 19.29 -5.86
CA CYS A 312 -10.85 18.24 -5.22
C CYS A 312 -9.33 18.44 -5.37
N ARG A 313 -8.86 19.31 -6.26
CA ARG A 313 -7.41 19.54 -6.47
C ARG A 313 -6.74 20.18 -5.24
N PRO A 314 -5.66 19.61 -4.69
CA PRO A 314 -4.95 20.16 -3.53
C PRO A 314 -4.55 21.63 -3.67
N GLU A 315 -4.13 22.07 -4.86
CA GLU A 315 -3.73 23.46 -5.12
C GLU A 315 -4.91 24.42 -4.98
N THR A 316 -6.09 24.00 -5.44
CA THR A 316 -7.34 24.78 -5.32
C THR A 316 -7.75 24.87 -3.86
N GLN A 317 -7.62 23.76 -3.12
CA GLN A 317 -7.93 23.72 -1.70
C GLN A 317 -6.98 24.62 -0.88
N LYS A 318 -5.67 24.57 -1.13
CA LYS A 318 -4.66 25.45 -0.51
C LYS A 318 -4.94 26.92 -0.81
N HIS A 319 -5.27 27.26 -2.06
CA HIS A 319 -5.65 28.62 -2.42
C HIS A 319 -6.87 29.11 -1.62
N ASN A 320 -7.93 28.31 -1.55
CA ASN A 320 -9.13 28.65 -0.80
C ASN A 320 -8.86 28.81 0.70
N LEU A 321 -8.01 27.95 1.28
CA LEU A 321 -7.57 28.06 2.67
C LEU A 321 -6.84 29.39 2.91
N ASN A 322 -5.89 29.74 2.04
CA ASN A 322 -5.13 30.99 2.14
C ASN A 322 -6.04 32.23 2.05
N VAL A 323 -7.01 32.22 1.12
CA VAL A 323 -8.01 33.29 1.00
C VAL A 323 -8.85 33.42 2.28
N ARG A 324 -9.26 32.31 2.89
CA ARG A 324 -10.00 32.32 4.16
C ARG A 324 -9.16 32.85 5.31
N LYS A 325 -7.88 32.43 5.42
CA LYS A 325 -6.93 32.93 6.43
C LYS A 325 -6.68 34.44 6.28
N ALA A 326 -6.47 34.92 5.05
CA ALA A 326 -6.30 36.35 4.78
C ALA A 326 -7.53 37.17 5.19
N ARG A 327 -8.74 36.69 4.86
CA ARG A 327 -10.00 37.32 5.29
C ARG A 327 -10.17 37.33 6.81
N ALA A 328 -9.81 36.25 7.49
CA ALA A 328 -9.88 36.15 8.96
C ALA A 328 -8.90 37.10 9.65
N ASN A 329 -7.73 37.33 9.05
CA ASN A 329 -6.70 38.23 9.58
C ASN A 329 -6.90 39.70 9.19
N GLY A 330 -7.99 40.04 8.49
CA GLY A 330 -8.29 41.42 8.06
C GLY A 330 -7.33 41.96 6.98
N ASP A 331 -6.56 41.08 6.34
CA ASP A 331 -5.51 41.46 5.39
C ASP A 331 -6.12 41.60 3.99
N THR A 332 -6.35 42.84 3.56
CA THR A 332 -6.87 43.17 2.21
C THR A 332 -5.76 43.26 1.17
N GLY A 333 -4.65 42.55 1.38
CA GLY A 333 -3.53 42.45 0.44
C GLY A 333 -4.01 41.94 -0.92
N GLY A 334 -3.94 42.81 -1.93
CA GLY A 334 -4.42 42.52 -3.27
C GLY A 334 -3.70 41.32 -3.90
N PHE A 335 -4.35 40.71 -4.89
CA PHE A 335 -3.89 39.55 -5.68
C PHE A 335 -2.39 39.59 -6.06
N ALA A 336 -1.82 40.79 -6.26
CA ALA A 336 -0.41 41.00 -6.59
C ALA A 336 0.57 40.60 -5.47
N GLU A 337 0.22 40.77 -4.20
CA GLU A 337 1.15 40.57 -3.07
C GLU A 337 1.38 39.08 -2.79
N GLY A 338 0.35 38.24 -3.00
CA GLY A 338 0.45 36.78 -2.93
C GLY A 338 1.30 36.17 -4.07
N VAL A 339 1.30 36.79 -5.26
CA VAL A 339 2.15 36.38 -6.38
C VAL A 339 3.62 36.73 -6.10
N VAL A 340 3.89 37.89 -5.51
CA VAL A 340 5.24 38.30 -5.12
C VAL A 340 5.79 37.39 -4.01
N LYS A 341 4.99 37.01 -3.01
CA LYS A 341 5.43 36.09 -1.94
C LYS A 341 5.81 34.69 -2.46
N ASN A 342 5.11 34.21 -3.50
CA ASN A 342 5.45 32.98 -4.21
C ASN A 342 6.64 33.14 -5.17
N MET A 343 6.93 34.35 -5.66
CA MET A 343 8.12 34.65 -6.46
C MET A 343 9.38 34.92 -5.64
N VAL A 344 9.28 35.25 -4.34
CA VAL A 344 10.46 35.51 -3.49
C VAL A 344 10.99 34.23 -2.82
N THR A 345 10.23 33.14 -2.86
CA THR A 345 10.64 31.81 -2.36
C THR A 345 11.26 30.93 -3.45
N PHE A 346 12.21 31.48 -4.22
CA PHE A 346 13.11 30.65 -5.03
C PHE A 346 14.22 30.08 -4.14
N GLY A 347 14.00 28.86 -3.62
CA GLY A 347 15.05 28.15 -2.87
C GLY A 347 14.63 26.91 -2.10
N GLU A 348 13.34 26.64 -1.91
CA GLU A 348 12.89 25.40 -1.28
C GLU A 348 12.02 24.61 -2.27
N ASN A 349 12.50 23.41 -2.63
CA ASN A 349 11.76 22.45 -3.44
C ASN A 349 10.47 22.07 -2.68
N PRO A 350 9.25 22.43 -3.14
CA PRO A 350 8.01 22.12 -2.43
C PRO A 350 7.74 20.62 -2.31
N HIS A 351 8.50 19.80 -3.04
CA HIS A 351 8.48 18.35 -3.00
C HIS A 351 9.28 17.73 -1.84
N ALA A 352 9.88 18.55 -0.95
CA ALA A 352 10.72 18.07 0.17
C ALA A 352 10.08 18.21 1.57
N ARG A 353 8.83 18.67 1.68
CA ARG A 353 8.02 18.51 2.91
C ARG A 353 6.95 17.48 2.61
N GLY A 354 6.99 16.34 3.31
CA GLY A 354 6.00 15.26 3.12
C GLY A 354 4.58 15.83 3.08
N SER A 355 3.84 15.52 2.02
CA SER A 355 2.43 15.90 1.93
C SER A 355 1.71 15.30 3.13
N ARG A 356 1.08 16.14 3.95
CA ARG A 356 0.34 15.62 5.10
C ARG A 356 -0.74 14.65 4.64
N PRO A 357 -1.01 13.61 5.45
CA PRO A 357 -2.00 12.61 5.12
C PRO A 357 -3.39 13.24 4.97
N HIS A 358 -3.99 13.17 3.78
CA HIS A 358 -5.39 13.52 3.56
C HIS A 358 -6.07 12.50 2.63
N GLY A 359 -7.39 12.35 2.76
CA GLY A 359 -8.18 11.46 1.91
C GLY A 359 -9.55 12.05 1.59
N TYR A 360 -10.28 11.39 0.69
CA TYR A 360 -11.50 11.89 0.08
C TYR A 360 -12.64 10.89 0.26
N ILE A 361 -13.78 11.33 0.80
CA ILE A 361 -14.95 10.50 0.96
C ILE A 361 -16.01 10.96 -0.03
N VAL A 362 -16.41 10.08 -0.93
CA VAL A 362 -17.50 10.30 -1.88
C VAL A 362 -18.76 9.68 -1.29
N VAL A 363 -19.83 10.46 -1.22
CA VAL A 363 -21.12 10.05 -0.65
C VAL A 363 -22.19 10.29 -1.70
N ILE A 364 -22.91 9.24 -2.07
CA ILE A 364 -23.99 9.27 -3.07
C ILE A 364 -25.30 8.94 -2.37
N GLN A 365 -26.35 9.69 -2.72
CA GLN A 365 -27.72 9.34 -2.41
C GLN A 365 -28.53 9.18 -3.69
N ASP A 366 -29.18 8.02 -3.81
CA ASP A 366 -30.02 7.68 -4.95
C ASP A 366 -31.48 8.19 -4.81
N GLU A 367 -32.32 7.93 -5.81
CA GLU A 367 -33.75 8.26 -5.80
C GLU A 367 -34.54 7.52 -4.71
N HIS A 368 -34.05 6.37 -4.26
CA HIS A 368 -34.63 5.53 -3.22
C HIS A 368 -34.15 5.91 -1.80
N LYS A 369 -33.36 6.99 -1.67
CA LYS A 369 -32.75 7.46 -0.41
C LYS A 369 -31.74 6.48 0.19
N ASN A 370 -31.26 5.51 -0.57
CA ASN A 370 -30.11 4.70 -0.19
C ASN A 370 -28.85 5.57 -0.24
N LYS A 371 -27.90 5.27 0.64
CA LYS A 371 -26.61 5.94 0.68
C LYS A 371 -25.51 4.90 0.43
N PHE A 372 -24.58 5.22 -0.46
CA PHE A 372 -23.41 4.40 -0.75
C PHE A 372 -22.32 5.31 -1.31
N GLY A 373 -21.12 4.79 -1.45
CA GLY A 373 -20.01 5.59 -1.94
C GLY A 373 -18.68 4.91 -1.75
N CYS A 374 -17.65 5.73 -1.64
CA CYS A 374 -16.28 5.24 -1.52
C CYS A 374 -15.40 6.19 -0.69
N TYR A 375 -14.30 5.65 -0.19
CA TYR A 375 -13.16 6.41 0.25
C TYR A 375 -12.04 6.27 -0.79
N LEU A 376 -11.40 7.40 -1.12
CA LEU A 376 -10.29 7.53 -2.05
C LEU A 376 -9.10 8.13 -1.30
N ASN A 377 -7.94 7.49 -1.37
CA ASN A 377 -6.70 8.05 -0.81
C ASN A 377 -6.20 9.28 -1.58
N GLU A 378 -6.50 9.35 -2.89
CA GLU A 378 -6.11 10.43 -3.78
C GLU A 378 -7.31 11.21 -4.31
N HIS A 379 -7.08 12.47 -4.66
CA HIS A 379 -8.13 13.31 -5.22
C HIS A 379 -8.56 12.80 -6.61
N PRO A 380 -9.87 12.81 -6.91
CA PRO A 380 -10.34 12.45 -8.24
C PRO A 380 -9.83 13.45 -9.28
N ARG A 381 -9.26 12.93 -10.38
CA ARG A 381 -8.67 13.74 -11.46
C ARG A 381 -8.80 13.05 -12.83
N PRO A 382 -8.90 13.81 -13.93
CA PRO A 382 -8.88 13.20 -15.25
C PRO A 382 -7.47 12.62 -15.52
N SER A 383 -7.38 11.31 -15.72
CA SER A 383 -6.16 10.63 -16.14
C SER A 383 -6.05 10.63 -17.66
N GLU A 384 -5.06 11.35 -18.19
CA GLU A 384 -4.80 11.46 -19.64
C GLU A 384 -4.36 10.13 -20.28
N HIS A 385 -3.72 9.24 -19.51
CA HIS A 385 -3.04 8.04 -20.04
C HIS A 385 -3.81 6.72 -19.84
N LYS A 386 -5.12 6.77 -19.60
CA LYS A 386 -5.95 5.58 -19.27
C LYS A 386 -5.36 4.71 -18.13
N ARG A 387 -4.80 5.34 -17.10
CA ARG A 387 -4.19 4.65 -15.96
C ARG A 387 -5.11 4.70 -14.75
N TYR A 388 -5.14 3.60 -14.02
CA TYR A 388 -5.68 3.57 -12.67
C TYR A 388 -4.71 4.28 -11.71
N TYR A 389 -5.26 4.84 -10.64
CA TYR A 389 -4.51 5.47 -9.55
C TYR A 389 -5.19 5.21 -8.22
N GLY A 390 -4.57 5.67 -7.13
CA GLY A 390 -4.96 5.35 -5.77
C GLY A 390 -4.20 4.15 -5.22
N ASN A 391 -4.45 3.85 -3.94
CA ASN A 391 -3.80 2.74 -3.22
C ASN A 391 -4.84 1.87 -2.48
N GLY A 392 -4.36 0.80 -1.86
CA GLY A 392 -5.19 -0.17 -1.15
C GLY A 392 -5.94 0.35 0.08
N GLU A 393 -5.76 1.62 0.48
CA GLU A 393 -6.60 2.23 1.51
C GLU A 393 -7.99 2.56 0.99
N CYS A 394 -8.19 2.62 -0.34
CA CYS A 394 -9.51 2.84 -0.93
C CYS A 394 -10.49 1.74 -0.53
N PHE A 395 -11.76 2.08 -0.38
CA PHE A 395 -12.81 1.09 -0.16
C PHE A 395 -14.17 1.60 -0.65
N LEU A 396 -15.06 0.66 -0.97
CA LEU A 396 -16.47 0.95 -1.25
C LEU A 396 -17.29 0.73 0.03
N TRP A 397 -18.44 1.39 0.13
CA TRP A 397 -19.36 1.16 1.23
C TRP A 397 -20.80 1.42 0.80
N LYS A 398 -21.76 0.81 1.51
CA LYS A 398 -23.20 1.02 1.33
C LYS A 398 -23.93 0.98 2.67
N THR A 399 -25.13 1.57 2.70
CA THR A 399 -26.09 1.38 3.78
C THR A 399 -27.27 0.55 3.29
N GLU A 400 -27.65 -0.47 4.04
CA GLU A 400 -28.83 -1.30 3.76
C GLU A 400 -29.88 -1.09 4.83
N TRP A 401 -31.16 -1.06 4.43
CA TRP A 401 -32.25 -1.05 5.39
C TRP A 401 -32.42 -2.43 6.01
N TYR A 402 -32.46 -2.48 7.34
CA TYR A 402 -32.73 -3.71 8.08
C TYR A 402 -33.89 -3.52 9.06
N ASN A 403 -34.75 -4.54 9.15
CA ASN A 403 -35.83 -4.58 10.11
C ASN A 403 -35.35 -5.33 11.35
N ALA A 404 -35.12 -4.61 12.46
CA ALA A 404 -34.77 -5.24 13.73
C ALA A 404 -35.92 -6.15 14.20
N PRO A 405 -35.68 -7.46 14.43
CA PRO A 405 -36.74 -8.42 14.72
C PRO A 405 -37.41 -8.26 16.09
N GLN A 406 -36.96 -7.35 16.97
CA GLN A 406 -37.41 -7.31 18.37
C GLN A 406 -38.14 -6.05 18.87
N GLU A 407 -38.34 -4.98 18.09
CA GLU A 407 -39.11 -3.84 18.60
C GLU A 407 -39.96 -3.14 17.51
N PRO A 408 -41.30 -3.33 17.47
CA PRO A 408 -42.18 -2.79 16.44
C PRO A 408 -42.38 -1.26 16.49
N LYS A 409 -41.63 -0.54 17.33
CA LYS A 409 -41.75 0.93 17.52
C LYS A 409 -40.50 1.73 17.15
N ARG A 410 -39.36 1.09 16.83
CA ARG A 410 -38.17 1.81 16.33
C ARG A 410 -38.23 1.95 14.80
N ARG A 411 -37.89 3.15 14.31
CA ARG A 411 -37.74 3.46 12.87
C ARG A 411 -36.81 2.41 12.22
N ARG A 412 -37.04 2.10 10.93
CA ARG A 412 -36.15 1.24 10.13
C ARG A 412 -34.69 1.64 10.37
N ASP A 413 -33.88 0.67 10.79
CA ASP A 413 -32.47 0.90 11.11
C ASP A 413 -31.62 0.67 9.86
N ARG A 414 -30.48 1.34 9.75
CA ARG A 414 -29.58 1.23 8.59
C ARG A 414 -28.32 0.49 8.99
N ARG A 415 -28.06 -0.63 8.32
CA ARG A 415 -26.81 -1.37 8.47
C ARG A 415 -25.75 -0.78 7.54
N PHE A 416 -24.62 -0.39 8.10
CA PHE A 416 -23.45 -0.01 7.33
C PHE A 416 -22.66 -1.26 6.92
N LYS A 417 -22.27 -1.34 5.66
CA LYS A 417 -21.42 -2.40 5.11
C LYS A 417 -20.32 -1.76 4.28
N ALA A 418 -19.09 -2.20 4.51
CA ALA A 418 -17.94 -1.75 3.76
C ALA A 418 -17.27 -2.92 3.04
N PHE A 419 -16.57 -2.56 1.99
CA PHE A 419 -15.90 -3.45 1.05
C PHE A 419 -14.47 -2.94 0.90
N PRO A 420 -13.58 -3.34 1.83
CA PRO A 420 -12.17 -3.01 1.77
C PRO A 420 -11.53 -3.56 0.51
N TYR A 421 -10.38 -2.99 0.14
CA TYR A 421 -9.57 -3.51 -0.95
C TYR A 421 -9.24 -5.00 -0.74
N THR A 422 -9.46 -5.83 -1.76
CA THR A 422 -9.21 -7.28 -1.69
C THR A 422 -7.78 -7.68 -1.97
N GLY A 423 -6.99 -6.80 -2.61
CA GLY A 423 -5.66 -7.16 -3.11
C GLY A 423 -5.64 -7.93 -4.43
N LEU A 424 -6.80 -8.20 -5.06
CA LEU A 424 -6.85 -9.02 -6.27
C LEU A 424 -6.38 -8.28 -7.54
N ASN A 425 -6.52 -6.95 -7.60
CA ASN A 425 -6.04 -6.11 -8.69
C ASN A 425 -5.99 -4.64 -8.27
N ASP A 426 -5.06 -3.85 -8.81
CA ASP A 426 -4.90 -2.43 -8.44
C ASP A 426 -5.74 -1.46 -9.29
N ASN A 427 -6.86 -1.93 -9.85
CA ASN A 427 -7.76 -1.10 -10.65
C ASN A 427 -8.69 -0.27 -9.75
N LEU A 428 -8.09 0.57 -8.92
CA LEU A 428 -8.78 1.22 -7.79
C LEU A 428 -9.59 2.42 -8.21
N ILE A 429 -8.96 3.42 -8.82
CA ILE A 429 -9.63 4.62 -9.29
C ILE A 429 -9.26 4.85 -10.74
N TYR A 430 -10.25 4.95 -11.62
CA TYR A 430 -10.03 5.38 -12.99
C TYR A 430 -11.06 6.42 -13.38
N SER A 431 -10.59 7.61 -13.70
CA SER A 431 -11.45 8.72 -14.04
C SER A 431 -10.85 9.54 -15.15
N ASN A 432 -11.71 10.09 -16.00
CA ASN A 432 -11.34 10.94 -17.12
C ASN A 432 -12.39 12.06 -17.26
N VAL A 433 -12.43 12.75 -18.40
CA VAL A 433 -13.41 13.82 -18.62
C VAL A 433 -14.85 13.33 -18.78
N ASP A 434 -15.05 12.03 -19.02
CA ASP A 434 -16.35 11.43 -19.29
C ASP A 434 -16.92 10.61 -18.12
N PHE A 435 -16.11 10.17 -17.15
CA PHE A 435 -16.59 9.39 -16.00
C PHE A 435 -15.60 9.34 -14.82
N ILE A 436 -16.11 8.86 -13.66
CA ILE A 436 -15.34 8.35 -12.53
C ILE A 436 -15.74 6.88 -12.31
N ALA A 437 -14.76 5.98 -12.28
CA ALA A 437 -14.91 4.58 -11.94
C ALA A 437 -14.05 4.24 -10.73
N VAL A 438 -14.61 3.47 -9.80
CA VAL A 438 -13.94 3.01 -8.58
C VAL A 438 -14.12 1.51 -8.46
N GLY A 439 -13.00 0.79 -8.49
CA GLY A 439 -12.89 -0.66 -8.38
C GLY A 439 -13.29 -1.37 -9.64
N SER A 440 -12.35 -1.68 -10.52
CA SER A 440 -12.64 -2.29 -11.81
C SER A 440 -12.12 -3.71 -11.93
N SER A 441 -12.98 -4.67 -12.24
CA SER A 441 -12.60 -6.06 -12.52
C SER A 441 -13.26 -6.54 -13.80
N ARG A 442 -12.47 -7.06 -14.75
CA ARG A 442 -12.97 -7.62 -16.01
C ARG A 442 -13.87 -6.67 -16.83
N GLY A 443 -13.62 -5.36 -16.74
CA GLY A 443 -14.41 -4.33 -17.41
C GLY A 443 -15.64 -3.83 -16.65
N ASN A 444 -15.98 -4.45 -15.51
CA ASN A 444 -17.06 -4.03 -14.64
C ASN A 444 -16.54 -3.17 -13.49
N ASN A 445 -17.33 -2.20 -13.04
CA ASN A 445 -16.93 -1.22 -12.02
C ASN A 445 -17.80 -1.35 -10.77
N GLY A 446 -17.18 -1.44 -9.60
CA GLY A 446 -17.84 -1.44 -8.30
C GLY A 446 -18.71 -0.21 -8.11
N LEU A 447 -18.19 0.94 -8.52
CA LEU A 447 -18.93 2.19 -8.65
C LEU A 447 -18.51 2.91 -9.93
N TYR A 448 -19.47 3.21 -10.81
CA TYR A 448 -19.28 4.03 -12.00
C TYR A 448 -20.24 5.21 -11.99
N ILE A 449 -19.72 6.40 -12.28
CA ILE A 449 -20.46 7.66 -12.36
C ILE A 449 -20.11 8.33 -13.68
N ASP A 450 -21.12 8.67 -14.49
CA ASP A 450 -20.89 9.34 -15.76
C ASP A 450 -20.62 10.86 -15.60
N LYS A 451 -20.22 11.52 -16.68
CA LYS A 451 -19.95 12.97 -16.72
C LYS A 451 -21.12 13.87 -16.36
N SER A 452 -22.36 13.37 -16.45
CA SER A 452 -23.54 14.15 -16.13
C SER A 452 -23.74 14.26 -14.62
N LEU A 453 -23.04 13.43 -13.82
CA LEU A 453 -23.24 13.29 -12.37
C LEU A 453 -24.71 13.03 -12.01
N TYR A 454 -25.47 12.46 -12.96
CA TYR A 454 -26.89 12.15 -12.82
C TYR A 454 -27.15 10.65 -12.81
N SER A 455 -26.37 9.86 -13.55
CA SER A 455 -26.53 8.41 -13.61
C SER A 455 -25.24 7.69 -13.22
N GLY A 456 -25.40 6.52 -12.62
CA GLY A 456 -24.30 5.62 -12.33
C GLY A 456 -24.70 4.15 -12.39
N VAL A 457 -23.69 3.30 -12.35
CA VAL A 457 -23.84 1.83 -12.38
C VAL A 457 -22.93 1.22 -11.33
N SER A 458 -23.37 0.15 -10.70
CA SER A 458 -22.59 -0.63 -9.75
C SER A 458 -22.65 -2.11 -10.12
N TYR A 459 -21.48 -2.73 -10.22
CA TYR A 459 -21.31 -4.16 -10.40
C TYR A 459 -20.67 -4.76 -9.14
N PRO A 460 -20.86 -6.05 -8.88
CA PRO A 460 -19.91 -6.77 -8.06
C PRO A 460 -18.53 -6.73 -8.72
N CYS A 461 -17.48 -6.39 -7.97
CA CYS A 461 -16.13 -6.37 -8.52
C CYS A 461 -15.13 -7.08 -7.60
N GLU A 462 -14.14 -7.71 -8.21
CA GLU A 462 -13.07 -8.43 -7.49
C GLU A 462 -12.18 -7.46 -6.71
N THR A 463 -12.02 -6.21 -7.16
CA THR A 463 -11.15 -5.21 -6.53
C THR A 463 -11.53 -4.92 -5.08
N PHE A 464 -12.83 -4.85 -4.77
CA PHE A 464 -13.32 -4.59 -3.41
C PHE A 464 -14.14 -5.76 -2.85
N GLY A 465 -14.38 -6.81 -3.64
CA GLY A 465 -15.25 -7.92 -3.26
C GLY A 465 -16.66 -7.42 -2.93
N ASN A 466 -17.06 -6.30 -3.52
CA ASN A 466 -18.34 -5.69 -3.23
C ASN A 466 -19.47 -6.43 -3.94
N GLU A 467 -20.65 -6.34 -3.36
CA GLU A 467 -21.89 -6.59 -4.09
C GLU A 467 -22.37 -5.30 -4.77
N ILE A 468 -23.48 -5.37 -5.50
CA ILE A 468 -24.12 -4.19 -6.07
C ILE A 468 -24.46 -3.21 -4.93
N LEU A 469 -23.95 -1.98 -5.05
CA LEU A 469 -24.03 -0.97 -4.00
C LEU A 469 -25.42 -0.34 -3.88
N CYS A 470 -26.15 -0.23 -4.99
CA CYS A 470 -27.49 0.32 -5.05
C CYS A 470 -28.56 -0.79 -4.93
N ASP A 471 -29.82 -0.36 -4.86
CA ASP A 471 -30.96 -1.28 -4.92
C ASP A 471 -31.00 -1.99 -6.28
N HIS A 472 -31.35 -3.28 -6.28
CA HIS A 472 -31.33 -4.12 -7.48
C HIS A 472 -32.22 -5.36 -7.30
N GLU A 473 -32.64 -5.95 -8.42
CA GLU A 473 -33.40 -7.20 -8.42
C GLU A 473 -32.53 -8.39 -7.99
N ILE A 474 -33.12 -9.39 -7.34
CA ILE A 474 -32.42 -10.60 -6.91
C ILE A 474 -31.87 -11.33 -8.13
N GLY A 475 -30.55 -11.52 -8.17
CA GLY A 475 -29.86 -12.19 -9.28
C GLY A 475 -29.48 -11.27 -10.44
N ALA A 476 -29.68 -9.96 -10.32
CA ALA A 476 -29.18 -9.00 -11.30
C ALA A 476 -27.64 -9.03 -11.36
N GLU A 477 -27.09 -8.91 -12.57
CA GLU A 477 -25.64 -8.83 -12.78
C GLU A 477 -25.07 -7.46 -12.37
N TYR A 478 -25.90 -6.42 -12.40
CA TYR A 478 -25.56 -5.05 -12.03
C TYR A 478 -26.78 -4.26 -11.58
N GLY A 479 -26.55 -3.15 -10.89
CA GLY A 479 -27.57 -2.16 -10.56
C GLY A 479 -27.26 -0.81 -11.20
N SER A 480 -28.30 -0.14 -11.70
CA SER A 480 -28.22 1.26 -12.16
C SER A 480 -28.96 2.16 -11.20
N PHE A 481 -28.47 3.39 -11.02
CA PHE A 481 -29.04 4.34 -10.07
C PHE A 481 -28.97 5.77 -10.59
N LYS A 482 -29.90 6.61 -10.14
CA LYS A 482 -29.87 8.05 -10.39
C LYS A 482 -29.33 8.78 -9.17
N ILE A 483 -28.38 9.66 -9.40
CA ILE A 483 -27.74 10.45 -8.34
C ILE A 483 -28.65 11.65 -8.04
N MET A 484 -29.30 11.61 -6.87
CA MET A 484 -30.09 12.74 -6.37
C MET A 484 -29.21 13.75 -5.65
N ASN A 485 -28.23 13.27 -4.88
CA ASN A 485 -27.23 14.09 -4.23
C ASN A 485 -25.87 13.37 -4.25
N LEU A 486 -24.79 14.13 -4.44
CA LEU A 486 -23.41 13.64 -4.35
C LEU A 486 -22.60 14.68 -3.59
N GLU A 487 -21.82 14.22 -2.62
CA GLU A 487 -20.90 15.02 -1.82
C GLU A 487 -19.49 14.42 -1.88
N VAL A 488 -18.47 15.29 -1.84
CA VAL A 488 -17.07 14.89 -1.66
C VAL A 488 -16.50 15.64 -0.46
N TRP A 489 -15.99 14.90 0.50
CA TRP A 489 -15.46 15.39 1.77
C TRP A 489 -13.96 15.13 1.85
N ARG A 490 -13.20 16.08 2.41
CA ARG A 490 -11.81 15.85 2.80
C ARG A 490 -11.73 15.41 4.26
N VAL A 491 -10.88 14.43 4.52
CA VAL A 491 -10.38 14.11 5.85
C VAL A 491 -8.87 14.36 5.88
N GLY A 492 -8.38 15.04 6.92
CA GLY A 492 -6.96 15.41 7.05
C GLY A 492 -6.66 16.86 6.69
N GLU A 493 -5.41 17.25 6.92
CA GLU A 493 -4.92 18.62 6.79
C GLU A 493 -4.28 18.89 5.43
N LEU A 494 -4.30 20.16 5.02
CA LEU A 494 -3.65 20.66 3.80
C LEU A 494 -2.22 21.17 4.02
N GLU A 495 -1.83 21.41 5.28
CA GLU A 495 -0.57 22.05 5.73
C GLU A 495 0.02 21.33 6.92
#